data_AF-A0A8K0GA30-F1
#
_entry.id   AF-A0A8K0GA30-F1
#
_cell.length_a   1.000
_cell.length_b   1.000
_cell.length_c   1.000
_cell.angle_alpha   90.00
_cell.angle_beta   90.00
_cell.angle_gamma   90.00
#
_symmetry.space_group_name_H-M   'P 1'
#
loop_
_entity.id
_entity.type
_entity.pdbx_description
1 polymer ?
#
loop_
_entity_poly.entity_id
_entity_poly.type
_entity_poly.pdbx_seq_one_letter_code
_entity_poly.pdbx_strand_id
1 'polypeptide(L)'
;MKDEIKQNKENMKNITDDMAEMKAEGDEIMEDLRTMKNMFKSELSLEVMVRAAHKISQKKSRVELNNWDDKLHILKSKSKLRRNKIYIDSELTTEERKIQKEIRDSARGSE
;
A
#
# COMPACT_ATOMS: atom_id res chain seq x y z
N MET A 1 -8.47 20.18 46.12
CA MET A 1 -9.68 20.51 45.34
C MET A 1 -9.37 21.20 44.01
N LYS A 2 -8.66 22.35 43.95
CA LYS A 2 -8.31 22.99 42.66
C LYS A 2 -7.33 22.16 41.81
N ASP A 3 -6.37 21.49 42.45
CA ASP A 3 -5.36 20.67 41.75
C ASP A 3 -5.95 19.38 41.17
N GLU A 4 -6.93 18.81 41.86
CA GLU A 4 -7.65 17.60 41.46
C GLU A 4 -8.56 17.85 40.24
N ILE A 5 -9.22 19.01 40.20
CA ILE A 5 -9.98 19.47 39.03
C ILE A 5 -9.04 19.74 37.84
N LYS A 6 -7.84 20.28 38.09
CA LYS A 6 -6.84 20.52 37.04
C LYS A 6 -6.34 19.20 36.45
N GLN A 7 -5.99 18.24 37.30
CA GLN A 7 -5.53 16.91 36.87
C GLN A 7 -6.61 16.17 36.07
N ASN A 8 -7.87 16.23 36.51
CA ASN A 8 -8.97 15.61 35.77
C ASN A 8 -9.20 16.23 34.38
N LYS A 9 -9.04 17.55 34.25
CA LYS A 9 -9.13 18.24 32.94
C LYS A 9 -7.98 17.85 32.00
N GLU A 10 -6.76 17.71 32.54
CA GLU A 10 -5.59 17.33 31.76
C GLU A 10 -5.70 15.86 31.30
N ASN A 11 -6.13 14.96 32.18
CA ASN A 11 -6.40 13.56 31.82
C ASN A 11 -7.49 13.45 30.74
N MET A 12 -8.58 14.22 30.83
CA MET A 12 -9.63 14.25 29.80
C MET A 12 -9.12 14.77 28.45
N LYS A 13 -8.27 15.80 28.47
CA LYS A 13 -7.67 16.35 27.25
C LYS A 13 -6.81 15.31 26.55
N ASN A 14 -5.93 14.64 27.29
CA ASN A 14 -5.04 13.60 26.76
C ASN A 14 -5.83 12.45 26.14
N ILE A 15 -6.90 11.97 26.80
CA ILE A 15 -7.78 10.93 26.24
C ILE A 15 -8.42 11.39 24.91
N THR A 16 -8.79 12.67 24.81
CA THR A 16 -9.41 13.21 23.59
C THR A 16 -8.38 13.35 22.46
N ASP A 17 -7.15 13.76 22.79
CA ASP A 17 -6.04 13.87 21.85
C ASP A 17 -5.66 12.47 21.33
N ASP A 18 -5.53 11.47 22.20
CA ASP A 18 -5.27 10.06 21.82
C ASP A 18 -6.37 9.52 20.89
N MET A 19 -7.64 9.78 21.19
CA MET A 19 -8.77 9.37 20.33
C MET A 19 -8.76 10.07 18.97
N ALA A 20 -8.36 11.34 18.92
CA ALA A 20 -8.27 12.11 17.68
C ALA A 20 -7.11 11.59 16.80
N GLU A 21 -5.96 11.27 17.41
CA GLU A 21 -4.81 10.68 16.73
C GLU A 21 -5.14 9.30 16.16
N MET A 22 -5.74 8.42 16.96
CA MET A 22 -6.16 7.08 16.49
C MET A 22 -7.14 7.16 15.31
N LYS A 23 -8.05 8.14 15.34
CA LYS A 23 -9.01 8.35 14.24
C LYS A 23 -8.30 8.87 12.99
N ALA A 24 -7.42 9.86 13.15
CA ALA A 24 -6.66 10.42 12.03
C ALA A 24 -5.78 9.37 11.36
N GLU A 25 -5.10 8.52 12.15
CA GLU A 25 -4.30 7.40 11.64
C GLU A 25 -5.16 6.37 10.89
N GLY A 26 -6.34 6.03 11.44
CA GLY A 26 -7.30 5.15 10.77
C GLY A 26 -7.82 5.70 9.44
N ASP A 27 -8.11 7.01 9.39
CA ASP A 27 -8.57 7.70 8.18
C ASP A 27 -7.46 7.74 7.11
N GLU A 28 -6.20 8.02 7.50
CA GLU A 28 -5.05 8.02 6.59
C GLU A 28 -4.80 6.63 5.98
N ILE A 29 -4.84 5.56 6.78
CA ILE A 29 -4.71 4.19 6.29
C ILE A 29 -5.80 3.86 5.25
N MET A 30 -7.04 4.26 5.51
CA MET A 30 -8.14 4.04 4.56
C MET A 30 -7.96 4.82 3.27
N GLU A 31 -7.45 6.05 3.33
CA GLU A 31 -7.17 6.87 2.16
C GLU A 31 -6.06 6.27 1.30
N ASP A 32 -4.98 5.78 1.91
CA ASP A 32 -3.88 5.11 1.22
C ASP A 32 -4.36 3.84 0.49
N LEU A 33 -5.15 3.00 1.17
CA LEU A 33 -5.75 1.80 0.58
C LEU A 33 -6.61 2.14 -0.63
N ARG A 34 -7.46 3.17 -0.51
CA ARG A 34 -8.34 3.62 -1.59
C ARG A 34 -7.56 4.17 -2.77
N THR A 35 -6.53 4.94 -2.50
CA THR A 35 -5.64 5.53 -3.50
C THR A 35 -4.96 4.44 -4.33
N MET A 36 -4.40 3.42 -3.67
CA MET A 36 -3.73 2.31 -4.37
C MET A 36 -4.71 1.51 -5.22
N LYS A 37 -5.89 1.16 -4.70
CA LYS A 37 -6.94 0.46 -5.46
C LYS A 37 -7.36 1.23 -6.71
N ASN A 38 -7.58 2.55 -6.56
CA ASN A 38 -7.96 3.40 -7.68
C ASN A 38 -6.86 3.47 -8.74
N MET A 39 -5.59 3.56 -8.35
CA MET A 39 -4.46 3.57 -9.28
C MET A 39 -4.39 2.27 -10.10
N PHE A 40 -4.53 1.11 -9.46
CA PHE A 40 -4.53 -0.15 -10.21
C PHE A 40 -5.72 -0.26 -11.18
N LYS A 41 -6.89 0.25 -10.77
CA LYS A 41 -8.08 0.28 -11.63
C LYS A 41 -7.94 1.25 -12.80
N SER A 42 -7.46 2.48 -12.57
CA SER A 42 -7.34 3.50 -13.63
C SER A 42 -6.20 3.20 -14.59
N GLU A 43 -5.04 2.81 -14.06
CA GLU A 43 -3.82 2.71 -14.84
C GLU A 43 -3.61 1.34 -15.49
N LEU A 44 -4.07 0.27 -14.81
CA LEU A 44 -3.86 -1.10 -15.26
C LEU A 44 -5.15 -1.80 -15.68
N SER A 45 -6.32 -1.20 -15.39
CA SER A 45 -7.63 -1.86 -15.53
C SER A 45 -7.71 -3.17 -14.72
N LEU A 46 -7.06 -3.18 -13.55
CA LEU A 46 -7.04 -4.31 -12.63
C LEU A 46 -7.81 -3.99 -11.36
N GLU A 47 -8.72 -4.89 -10.99
CA GLU A 47 -9.36 -4.87 -9.68
C GLU A 47 -8.55 -5.79 -8.76
N VAL A 48 -7.87 -5.20 -7.78
CA VAL A 48 -6.92 -5.92 -6.92
C VAL A 48 -7.28 -5.78 -5.45
N MET A 49 -7.06 -6.86 -4.72
CA MET A 49 -7.30 -6.90 -3.29
C MET A 49 -6.05 -6.47 -2.52
N VAL A 50 -6.00 -5.18 -2.20
CA VAL A 50 -4.96 -4.60 -1.33
C VAL A 50 -5.29 -4.93 0.13
N ARG A 51 -4.35 -5.60 0.80
CA ARG A 51 -4.38 -5.93 2.23
C ARG A 51 -4.01 -4.73 3.09
N ALA A 52 -2.90 -4.08 2.73
CA ALA A 52 -2.34 -2.95 3.45
C ALA A 52 -1.58 -2.05 2.47
N ALA A 53 -1.54 -0.76 2.78
CA ALA A 53 -0.71 0.22 2.10
C ALA A 53 0.00 1.04 3.17
N HIS A 54 1.32 1.17 3.03
CA HIS A 54 2.17 1.91 3.96
C HIS A 54 2.98 2.92 3.18
N LYS A 55 2.76 4.19 3.46
CA LYS A 55 3.58 5.27 2.93
C LYS A 55 4.99 5.21 3.53
N ILE A 56 6.00 5.08 2.68
CA ILE A 56 7.41 5.13 3.09
C ILE A 56 7.93 6.57 2.98
N SER A 57 7.50 7.29 1.95
CA SER A 57 7.83 8.70 1.74
C SER A 57 6.75 9.37 0.88
N GLN A 58 6.85 10.67 0.66
CA GLN A 58 5.93 11.40 -0.22
C GLN A 58 5.76 10.80 -1.63
N LYS A 59 6.76 10.06 -2.12
CA LYS A 59 6.77 9.49 -3.49
C LYS A 59 6.85 7.96 -3.51
N LYS A 60 6.83 7.30 -2.35
CA LYS A 60 7.02 5.85 -2.26
C LYS A 60 6.06 5.25 -1.25
N SER A 61 5.35 4.20 -1.67
CA SER A 61 4.51 3.40 -0.80
C SER A 61 4.83 1.92 -0.99
N ARG A 62 4.74 1.15 0.10
CA ARG A 62 4.72 -0.30 0.09
C ARG A 62 3.27 -0.76 0.10
N VAL A 63 2.94 -1.69 -0.77
CA VAL A 63 1.58 -2.23 -0.91
C VAL A 63 1.64 -3.72 -0.72
N GLU A 64 0.80 -4.22 0.19
CA GLU A 64 0.62 -5.64 0.45
C GLU A 64 -0.67 -6.11 -0.23
N LEU A 65 -0.56 -7.17 -1.01
CA LEU A 65 -1.66 -7.76 -1.75
C LEU A 65 -2.13 -9.04 -1.05
N ASN A 66 -3.41 -9.35 -1.17
CA ASN A 66 -3.98 -10.56 -0.57
C ASN A 66 -3.56 -11.85 -1.28
N ASN A 67 -3.24 -11.79 -2.56
CA ASN A 67 -2.91 -12.97 -3.36
C ASN A 67 -1.74 -12.70 -4.33
N TRP A 68 -1.09 -13.80 -4.73
CA TRP A 68 0.06 -13.78 -5.64
C TRP A 68 -0.33 -13.49 -7.10
N ASP A 69 -1.53 -13.89 -7.51
CA ASP A 69 -2.00 -13.69 -8.88
C ASP A 69 -2.16 -12.20 -9.22
N ASP A 70 -2.75 -11.41 -8.32
CA ASP A 70 -2.83 -9.94 -8.41
C ASP A 70 -1.43 -9.33 -8.54
N LYS A 71 -0.47 -9.81 -7.72
CA LYS A 71 0.93 -9.37 -7.78
C LYS A 71 1.52 -9.68 -9.16
N LEU A 72 1.31 -10.88 -9.71
CA LEU A 72 1.77 -11.24 -11.05
C LEU A 72 1.12 -10.39 -12.15
N HIS A 73 -0.20 -10.15 -12.09
CA HIS A 73 -0.91 -9.34 -13.07
C HIS A 73 -0.44 -7.88 -13.08
N ILE A 74 -0.21 -7.30 -11.90
CA ILE A 74 0.39 -5.98 -11.75
C ILE A 74 1.80 -5.97 -12.36
N LEU A 75 2.63 -6.96 -12.04
CA LEU A 75 4.02 -7.00 -12.51
C LEU A 75 4.13 -7.20 -14.03
N LYS A 76 3.23 -7.98 -14.64
CA LYS A 76 3.11 -8.11 -16.10
C LYS A 76 2.67 -6.80 -16.75
N SER A 77 1.78 -6.04 -16.09
CA SER A 77 1.18 -4.82 -16.64
C SER A 77 1.93 -3.53 -16.28
N LYS A 78 2.94 -3.59 -15.40
CA LYS A 78 3.65 -2.41 -14.86
C LYS A 78 4.34 -1.54 -15.91
N SER A 79 4.60 -2.06 -17.11
CA SER A 79 5.15 -1.26 -18.22
C SER A 79 4.21 -0.11 -18.62
N LYS A 80 2.89 -0.28 -18.47
CA LYS A 80 1.88 0.75 -18.73
C LYS A 80 2.04 1.96 -17.82
N LEU A 81 2.48 1.73 -16.57
CA LEU A 81 2.68 2.76 -15.54
C LEU A 81 3.82 3.74 -15.84
N ARG A 82 4.77 3.33 -16.71
CA ARG A 82 5.93 4.17 -17.05
C ARG A 82 5.53 5.49 -17.70
N ARG A 83 4.40 5.54 -18.41
CA ARG A 83 3.87 6.77 -19.03
C ARG A 83 3.59 7.85 -17.98
N ASN A 84 3.13 7.43 -16.81
CA ASN A 84 2.79 8.30 -15.69
C ASN A 84 3.90 8.39 -14.64
N LYS A 85 5.13 7.95 -15.00
CA LYS A 85 6.31 7.94 -14.12
C LYS A 85 6.09 7.19 -12.80
N ILE A 86 5.18 6.21 -12.79
CA ILE A 86 4.95 5.33 -11.66
C ILE A 86 5.81 4.07 -11.86
N TYR A 87 6.56 3.71 -10.83
CA TYR A 87 7.46 2.57 -10.84
C TYR A 87 7.05 1.58 -9.76
N ILE A 88 6.82 0.34 -10.16
CA ILE A 88 6.59 -0.78 -9.25
C ILE A 88 7.85 -1.64 -9.24
N ASP A 89 8.57 -1.54 -8.12
CA ASP A 89 9.59 -2.50 -7.78
C ASP A 89 8.97 -3.64 -7.00
N SER A 90 9.45 -4.85 -7.25
CA SER A 90 8.98 -6.04 -6.57
C SER A 90 10.02 -6.47 -5.56
N GLU A 91 9.69 -6.35 -4.27
CA GLU A 91 10.32 -7.17 -3.24
C GLU A 91 9.87 -8.61 -3.48
N LEU A 92 10.64 -9.31 -4.31
CA LEU A 92 10.43 -10.71 -4.62
C LEU A 92 11.25 -11.57 -3.66
N THR A 93 10.60 -12.54 -3.03
CA THR A 93 11.29 -13.65 -2.37
C THR A 93 12.08 -14.47 -3.41
N THR A 94 13.00 -15.32 -2.96
CA THR A 94 13.82 -16.16 -3.85
C THR A 94 12.96 -17.04 -4.76
N GLU A 95 11.84 -17.56 -4.26
CA GLU A 95 10.90 -18.38 -5.04
C GLU A 95 10.16 -17.56 -6.09
N GLU A 96 9.67 -16.38 -5.71
CA GLU A 96 9.00 -15.44 -6.60
C GLU A 96 9.92 -14.97 -7.75
N ARG A 97 11.23 -14.83 -7.46
CA ARG A 97 12.25 -14.54 -8.50
C ARG A 97 12.43 -15.67 -9.50
N LYS A 98 12.34 -16.94 -9.06
CA LYS A 98 12.42 -18.11 -9.96
C LYS A 98 11.24 -18.13 -10.92
N ILE A 99 10.02 -17.94 -10.41
CA ILE A 99 8.80 -17.88 -11.23
C ILE A 99 8.92 -16.75 -12.27
N GLN A 100 9.38 -15.56 -11.87
CA GLN A 100 9.60 -14.45 -12.81
C GLN A 100 10.69 -14.71 -13.85
N LYS A 101 11.69 -15.53 -13.52
CA LYS A 101 12.74 -15.93 -14.44
C LYS A 101 12.18 -16.90 -15.48
N GLU A 102 11.44 -17.92 -15.03
CA GLU A 102 10.78 -18.89 -15.91
C GLU A 102 9.82 -18.22 -16.91
N ILE A 103 9.03 -17.23 -16.46
CA ILE A 103 8.16 -16.45 -17.36
C ILE A 103 8.97 -15.70 -18.42
N ARG A 104 10.11 -15.10 -18.03
CA ARG A 104 10.99 -14.38 -18.98
C ARG A 104 11.67 -15.32 -19.96
N ASP A 105 12.14 -16.46 -19.48
CA ASP A 105 12.83 -17.44 -20.31
C ASP A 105 11.85 -18.08 -21.31
N SER A 106 10.62 -18.38 -20.87
CA SER A 106 9.54 -18.85 -21.76
C SER A 106 9.19 -17.83 -22.85
N ALA A 107 9.13 -16.53 -22.50
CA ALA A 107 8.86 -15.47 -23.47
C ALA A 107 10.01 -15.22 -24.46
N ARG A 108 11.24 -15.65 -24.13
CA ARG A 108 12.43 -15.53 -24.99
C ARG A 108 12.70 -16.77 -25.84
N GLY A 109 12.20 -17.94 -25.44
CA GLY A 109 12.38 -19.21 -26.15
C GLY A 109 11.33 -19.52 -27.21
N SER A 110 10.56 -18.51 -27.66
CA SER A 110 9.54 -18.64 -28.72
C SER A 110 9.98 -18.06 -30.07
N GLU A 111 11.30 -17.99 -30.32
CA GLU A 111 11.92 -17.67 -31.61
C GLU A 111 12.73 -18.87 -32.12
#